data_AF-A0AAD9H3T4-F1
#
_entry.id   AF-A0AAD9H3T4-F1
#
_cell.length_a   1.000
_cell.length_b   1.000
_cell.length_c   1.000
_cell.angle_alpha   90.00
_cell.angle_beta   90.00
_cell.angle_gamma   90.00
#
_symmetry.space_group_name_H-M   'P 1'
#
loop_
_entity.id
_entity.type
_entity.pdbx_description
1 polymer ?
#
loop_
_entity_poly.entity_id
_entity_poly.type
_entity_poly.pdbx_seq_one_letter_code
_entity_poly.pdbx_strand_id
1 'polypeptide(L)'
;TLSAATITALDDAELGLFIQNHRRFHGGYELPVDGWDKLSADERERVAERLKGIVHGLAHSPVSCPLPLNLDDLNARLRQVSRNNNPSFNPHEDEQSEASTPPLDAKYYRTRDEIESYHELINDGGRPLYPLDQMQDIHMNPEHYEDVLRPWQECPEEIHPDGIFNRQWCRWRDFRKWQNDNRGRDDEDGGYTGYVEWRKDRIRRDYGRKSGAKYLAAIEADSSCLRSDWDERQSLRERHRRLYREHNCNGFDDYAAAVKRRLARHGFIQQFKLDEDPKKQDKLTTWIEYLSYECWWLDKYTSDIERLEPHHDKGWQE
;
A
#
# COMPACT_ATOMS: atom_id res chain seq x y z
N THR A 1 33.44 -15.13 -5.32
CA THR A 1 33.43 -14.57 -6.69
C THR A 1 33.95 -15.62 -7.66
N LEU A 2 33.20 -15.91 -8.72
CA LEU A 2 33.63 -16.81 -9.81
C LEU A 2 34.25 -16.00 -10.95
N SER A 3 35.06 -16.63 -11.81
CA SER A 3 35.52 -15.97 -13.03
C SER A 3 34.52 -16.16 -14.17
N ALA A 4 34.41 -15.19 -15.08
CA ALA A 4 33.55 -15.30 -16.25
C ALA A 4 33.89 -16.51 -17.14
N ALA A 5 35.17 -16.94 -17.15
CA ALA A 5 35.63 -18.16 -17.83
C ALA A 5 35.17 -19.45 -17.13
N THR A 6 34.88 -19.40 -15.83
CA THR A 6 34.28 -20.53 -15.10
C THR A 6 32.80 -20.63 -15.44
N ILE A 7 32.09 -19.51 -15.57
CA ILE A 7 30.67 -19.49 -15.95
C ILE A 7 30.43 -20.06 -17.35
N THR A 8 31.34 -19.81 -18.31
CA THR A 8 31.24 -20.38 -19.66
C THR A 8 31.44 -21.90 -19.68
N ALA A 9 32.21 -22.44 -18.72
CA ALA A 9 32.55 -23.86 -18.63
C ALA A 9 31.54 -24.70 -17.83
N LEU A 10 30.67 -24.07 -17.02
CA LEU A 10 29.60 -24.77 -16.30
C LEU A 10 28.57 -25.36 -17.28
N ASP A 11 28.06 -26.54 -16.96
CA ASP A 11 26.89 -27.06 -17.65
C ASP A 11 25.60 -26.32 -17.22
N ASP A 12 24.51 -26.50 -17.96
CA ASP A 12 23.27 -25.75 -17.72
C ASP A 12 22.59 -26.12 -16.38
N ALA A 13 22.85 -27.31 -15.83
CA ALA A 13 22.30 -27.74 -14.54
C ALA A 13 23.08 -27.13 -13.37
N GLU A 14 24.41 -27.12 -13.46
CA GLU A 14 25.31 -26.47 -12.50
C GLU A 14 25.10 -24.95 -12.51
N LEU A 15 24.92 -24.36 -13.69
CA LEU A 15 24.64 -22.93 -13.85
C LEU A 15 23.24 -22.57 -13.30
N GLY A 16 22.24 -23.44 -13.47
CA GLY A 16 20.92 -23.28 -12.87
C GLY A 16 20.95 -23.27 -11.34
N LEU A 17 21.68 -24.21 -10.73
CA LEU A 17 21.89 -24.25 -9.28
C LEU A 17 22.64 -23.01 -8.78
N PHE A 18 23.64 -22.55 -9.53
CA PHE A 18 24.39 -21.34 -9.19
C PHE A 18 23.49 -20.09 -9.19
N ILE A 19 22.64 -19.93 -10.21
CA ILE A 19 21.68 -18.82 -10.32
C ILE A 19 20.64 -18.87 -9.19
N GLN A 20 20.11 -20.06 -8.88
CA GLN A 20 19.11 -20.25 -7.82
C GLN A 20 19.66 -19.89 -6.44
N ASN A 21 20.91 -20.26 -6.15
CA ASN A 21 21.58 -19.95 -4.87
C ASN A 21 21.91 -18.44 -4.70
N HIS A 22 21.90 -17.67 -5.79
CA HIS A 22 22.16 -16.23 -5.80
C HIS A 22 20.92 -15.40 -6.16
N ARG A 23 19.73 -16.01 -6.00
CA ARG A 23 18.45 -15.33 -6.14
C ARG A 23 18.22 -14.42 -4.93
N ARG A 24 17.98 -13.15 -5.19
CA ARG A 24 17.63 -12.16 -4.16
C ARG A 24 16.15 -12.28 -3.78
N PHE A 25 15.81 -11.80 -2.59
CA PHE A 25 14.45 -11.85 -2.04
C PHE A 25 13.39 -11.16 -2.92
N HIS A 26 13.77 -10.15 -3.71
CA HIS A 26 12.92 -9.43 -4.66
C HIS A 26 12.84 -10.09 -6.06
N GLY A 27 13.40 -11.30 -6.23
CA GLY A 27 13.32 -12.05 -7.50
C GLY A 27 14.41 -11.73 -8.53
N GLY A 28 15.25 -10.72 -8.29
CA GLY A 28 16.47 -10.46 -9.08
C GLY A 28 17.60 -11.46 -8.77
N TYR A 29 18.64 -11.47 -9.61
CA TYR A 29 19.83 -12.31 -9.42
C TYR A 29 21.07 -11.45 -9.31
N GLU A 30 21.91 -11.70 -8.31
CA GLU A 30 23.21 -11.06 -8.19
C GLU A 30 24.31 -12.13 -8.27
N LEU A 31 24.91 -12.26 -9.44
CA LEU A 31 25.95 -13.24 -9.67
C LEU A 31 27.31 -12.61 -9.34
N PRO A 32 28.02 -13.05 -8.29
CA PRO A 32 29.34 -12.51 -7.95
C PRO A 32 30.38 -13.07 -8.93
N VAL A 33 30.46 -12.49 -10.13
CA VAL A 33 31.31 -12.93 -11.24
C VAL A 33 32.24 -11.80 -11.69
N ASP A 34 33.54 -12.08 -11.70
CA ASP A 34 34.59 -11.16 -12.12
C ASP A 34 35.11 -11.52 -13.53
N GLY A 35 35.58 -10.53 -14.28
CA GLY A 35 36.26 -10.75 -15.56
C GLY A 35 35.34 -10.80 -16.79
N TRP A 36 34.13 -10.22 -16.71
CA TRP A 36 33.23 -10.07 -17.86
C TRP A 36 33.89 -9.32 -19.02
N ASP A 37 34.77 -8.36 -18.70
CA ASP A 37 35.58 -7.57 -19.61
C ASP A 37 36.53 -8.42 -20.46
N LYS A 38 36.89 -9.63 -20.00
CA LYS A 38 37.82 -10.54 -20.66
C LYS A 38 37.16 -11.48 -21.67
N LEU A 39 35.82 -11.52 -21.72
CA LEU A 39 35.08 -12.26 -22.73
C LEU A 39 34.92 -11.42 -24.00
N SER A 40 34.99 -12.07 -25.17
CA SER A 40 34.62 -11.45 -26.45
C SER A 40 33.12 -11.16 -26.53
N ALA A 41 32.70 -10.30 -27.47
CA ALA A 41 31.29 -9.94 -27.64
C ALA A 41 30.41 -11.18 -27.90
N ASP A 42 30.86 -12.09 -28.78
CA ASP A 42 30.16 -13.33 -29.12
C ASP A 42 30.02 -14.27 -27.91
N GLU A 43 31.04 -14.33 -27.05
CA GLU A 43 30.99 -15.14 -25.82
C GLU A 43 30.03 -14.56 -24.79
N ARG A 44 29.99 -13.23 -24.65
CA ARG A 44 29.03 -12.56 -23.75
C ARG A 44 27.60 -12.77 -24.20
N GLU A 45 27.33 -12.68 -25.49
CA GLU A 45 25.99 -12.89 -26.04
C GLU A 45 25.53 -14.34 -25.85
N ARG A 46 26.42 -15.32 -26.09
CA ARG A 46 26.12 -16.74 -25.81
C ARG A 46 25.82 -16.99 -24.33
N VAL A 47 26.57 -16.39 -23.42
CA VAL A 47 26.30 -16.52 -21.97
C VAL A 47 24.99 -15.84 -21.60
N ALA A 48 24.70 -14.66 -22.15
CA ALA A 48 23.44 -13.96 -21.90
C ALA A 48 22.22 -14.78 -22.34
N GLU A 49 22.25 -15.39 -23.52
CA GLU A 49 21.16 -16.24 -24.00
C GLU A 49 21.01 -17.53 -23.17
N ARG A 50 22.12 -18.16 -22.74
CA ARG A 50 22.07 -19.29 -21.81
C ARG A 50 21.44 -18.91 -20.47
N LEU A 51 21.85 -17.78 -19.89
CA LEU A 51 21.30 -17.28 -18.62
C LEU A 51 19.81 -16.96 -18.75
N LYS A 52 19.37 -16.29 -19.83
CA LYS A 52 17.95 -16.03 -20.11
C LYS A 52 17.16 -17.33 -20.22
N GLY A 53 17.67 -18.32 -20.96
CA GLY A 53 17.01 -19.61 -21.13
C GLY A 53 16.84 -20.36 -19.81
N ILE A 54 17.88 -20.38 -18.97
CA ILE A 54 17.84 -21.03 -17.65
C ILE A 54 16.90 -20.27 -16.70
N VAL A 55 16.96 -18.94 -16.63
CA VAL A 55 16.05 -18.12 -15.80
C VAL A 55 14.60 -18.30 -16.23
N HIS A 56 14.32 -18.33 -17.54
CA HIS A 56 12.99 -18.60 -18.07
C HIS A 56 12.54 -20.03 -17.72
N GLY A 57 13.42 -21.03 -17.85
CA GLY A 57 13.14 -22.41 -17.42
C GLY A 57 12.88 -22.54 -15.92
N LEU A 58 13.57 -21.77 -15.08
CA LEU A 58 13.34 -21.71 -13.63
C LEU A 58 12.01 -21.01 -13.28
N ALA A 59 11.62 -19.98 -14.04
CA ALA A 59 10.34 -19.29 -13.87
C ALA A 59 9.13 -20.17 -14.26
N HIS A 60 9.32 -21.13 -15.17
CA HIS A 60 8.28 -22.04 -15.65
C HIS A 60 8.38 -23.47 -15.07
N SER A 61 9.33 -23.74 -14.17
CA SER A 61 9.42 -25.04 -13.49
C SER A 61 8.40 -25.14 -12.35
N PRO A 62 7.48 -26.14 -12.36
CA PRO A 62 6.47 -26.32 -11.31
C PRO A 62 7.07 -26.83 -9.99
N VAL A 63 8.39 -27.01 -9.89
CA VAL A 63 9.09 -27.63 -8.75
C VAL A 63 9.77 -26.60 -7.84
N SER A 64 9.44 -25.31 -7.96
CA SER A 64 9.86 -24.31 -6.97
C SER A 64 8.78 -23.29 -6.70
N CYS A 65 7.60 -23.78 -6.31
CA CYS A 65 6.89 -23.10 -5.23
C CYS A 65 7.86 -23.05 -4.04
N PRO A 66 8.17 -21.87 -3.44
CA PRO A 66 8.62 -21.92 -2.06
C PRO A 66 7.53 -22.68 -1.31
N LEU A 67 7.94 -23.73 -0.60
CA LEU A 67 7.10 -24.53 0.30
C LEU A 67 5.99 -23.63 0.85
N PRO A 68 4.69 -23.99 0.70
CA PRO A 68 3.59 -23.08 1.02
C PRO A 68 3.85 -22.47 2.37
N LEU A 69 4.05 -21.16 2.38
CA LEU A 69 4.49 -20.42 3.55
C LEU A 69 3.51 -20.77 4.67
N ASN A 70 3.96 -21.57 5.63
CA ASN A 70 3.08 -22.03 6.68
C ASN A 70 2.79 -20.81 7.56
N LEU A 71 1.64 -20.19 7.32
CA LEU A 71 1.23 -18.95 8.00
C LEU A 71 1.11 -19.17 9.51
N ASP A 72 0.87 -20.41 9.97
CA ASP A 72 0.88 -20.75 11.38
C ASP A 72 2.31 -20.77 11.95
N ASP A 73 3.29 -21.30 11.21
CA ASP A 73 4.71 -21.25 11.61
C ASP A 73 5.26 -19.81 11.59
N LEU A 74 4.86 -19.00 10.59
CA LEU A 74 5.19 -17.58 10.53
C LEU A 74 4.57 -16.81 11.71
N ASN A 75 3.30 -17.06 12.02
CA ASN A 75 2.59 -16.43 13.14
C ASN A 75 3.18 -16.88 14.49
N ALA A 76 3.61 -18.14 14.62
CA ALA A 76 4.32 -18.65 15.80
C ALA A 76 5.70 -17.99 15.98
N ARG A 77 6.46 -17.82 14.89
CA ARG A 77 7.75 -17.12 14.90
C ARG A 77 7.61 -15.63 15.18
N LEU A 78 6.60 -14.95 14.63
CA LEU A 78 6.29 -13.56 14.94
C LEU A 78 5.94 -13.36 16.42
N ARG A 79 5.21 -14.29 17.03
CA ARG A 79 4.93 -14.28 18.48
C ARG A 79 6.18 -14.51 19.34
N GLN A 80 7.18 -15.25 18.85
CA GLN A 80 8.47 -15.40 19.53
C GLN A 80 9.31 -14.13 19.47
N VAL A 81 9.34 -13.41 18.34
CA VAL A 81 10.10 -12.15 18.19
C VAL A 81 9.50 -11.03 19.05
N SER A 82 8.17 -10.96 19.16
CA SER A 82 7.49 -9.97 20.00
C SER A 82 7.76 -10.12 21.50
N ARG A 83 8.30 -11.26 21.96
CA ARG A 83 8.70 -11.45 23.37
C ARG A 83 10.12 -10.93 23.68
N ASN A 84 10.94 -10.70 22.66
CA ASN A 84 12.36 -10.40 22.85
C ASN A 84 12.72 -8.92 22.68
N ASN A 85 11.79 -8.06 22.26
CA ASN A 85 12.03 -6.63 22.07
C ASN A 85 11.07 -5.80 22.91
N ASN A 86 11.42 -5.54 24.16
CA ASN A 86 10.92 -4.39 24.91
C ASN A 86 12.10 -3.41 25.12
N PRO A 87 12.24 -2.35 24.30
CA PRO A 87 12.98 -1.18 24.75
C PRO A 87 12.10 -0.41 25.73
N SER A 88 12.57 -0.32 26.97
CA SER A 88 11.99 0.53 28.00
C SER A 88 12.02 1.99 27.54
N PHE A 89 10.86 2.59 27.30
CA PHE A 89 10.73 4.05 27.14
C PHE A 89 10.82 4.70 28.52
N ASN A 90 11.86 5.50 28.76
CA ASN A 90 11.87 6.49 29.84
C ASN A 90 11.48 7.85 29.23
N PRO A 91 10.41 8.50 29.70
CA PRO A 91 10.13 9.88 29.32
C PRO A 91 11.02 10.79 30.17
N HIS A 92 12.01 11.43 29.55
CA HIS A 92 12.63 12.61 30.15
C HIS A 92 11.72 13.81 29.90
N GLU A 93 11.18 14.35 30.99
CA GLU A 93 10.64 15.70 31.04
C GLU A 93 11.80 16.67 30.80
N ASP A 94 11.71 17.47 29.74
CA ASP A 94 12.54 18.66 29.57
C ASP A 94 11.65 19.90 29.63
N GLU A 95 12.09 20.78 30.52
CA GLU A 95 11.41 21.97 31.00
C GLU A 95 11.22 23.03 29.91
N GLN A 96 10.13 23.78 30.09
CA GLN A 96 9.78 24.96 29.31
C GLN A 96 10.95 25.96 29.23
N SER A 97 11.35 26.32 28.01
CA SER A 97 12.01 27.59 27.75
C SER A 97 11.22 28.34 26.69
N GLU A 98 10.64 29.46 27.09
CA GLU A 98 10.03 30.46 26.22
C GLU A 98 11.05 30.95 25.19
N ALA A 99 10.79 30.72 23.91
CA ALA A 99 11.45 31.43 22.82
C ALA A 99 10.48 31.60 21.65
N SER A 100 10.43 32.83 21.14
CA SER A 100 9.60 33.32 20.03
C SER A 100 9.49 32.32 18.87
N THR A 101 8.25 32.01 18.50
CA THR A 101 7.90 31.05 17.44
C THR A 101 8.37 31.56 16.08
N PRO A 102 9.35 30.91 15.42
CA PRO A 102 9.59 31.12 13.99
C PRO A 102 8.40 30.56 13.21
N PRO A 103 8.16 30.97 11.95
CA PRO A 103 7.18 30.33 11.10
C PRO A 103 7.51 28.83 11.04
N LEU A 104 6.59 27.99 11.53
CA LEU A 104 6.74 26.54 11.51
C LEU A 104 6.95 26.09 10.06
N ASP A 105 8.09 25.44 9.80
CA ASP A 105 8.49 24.95 8.49
C ASP A 105 7.40 24.02 7.92
N ALA A 106 6.99 24.22 6.66
CA ALA A 106 6.03 23.35 5.97
C ALA A 106 6.48 21.88 5.95
N LYS A 107 7.79 21.63 6.07
CA LYS A 107 8.36 20.29 6.27
C LYS A 107 7.91 19.64 7.58
N TYR A 108 7.81 20.41 8.67
CA TYR A 108 7.39 19.91 10.00
C TYR A 108 5.93 19.42 10.00
N TYR A 109 5.02 20.16 9.34
CA TYR A 109 3.62 19.76 9.23
C TYR A 109 3.42 18.52 8.35
N ARG A 110 4.14 18.42 7.23
CA ARG A 110 4.11 17.23 6.36
C ARG A 110 4.57 15.99 7.11
N THR A 111 5.63 16.08 7.91
CA THR A 111 6.12 14.95 8.72
C THR A 111 5.14 14.52 9.81
N ARG A 112 4.44 15.46 10.47
CA ARG A 112 3.47 15.12 11.52
C ARG A 112 2.25 14.38 10.99
N ASP A 113 1.60 14.92 9.95
CA ASP A 113 0.39 14.33 9.38
C ASP A 113 0.66 12.92 8.79
N GLU A 114 1.88 12.71 8.32
CA GLU A 114 2.37 11.43 7.81
C GLU A 114 2.58 10.40 8.94
N ILE A 115 3.19 10.80 10.06
CA ILE A 115 3.31 9.97 11.27
C ILE A 115 1.93 9.63 11.85
N GLU A 116 1.01 10.59 11.91
CA GLU A 116 -0.37 10.34 12.36
C GLU A 116 -1.05 9.31 11.45
N SER A 117 -0.94 9.47 10.14
CA SER A 117 -1.52 8.54 9.17
C SER A 117 -0.95 7.12 9.31
N TYR A 118 0.35 6.99 9.63
CA TYR A 118 0.98 5.70 9.94
C TYR A 118 0.32 5.02 11.16
N HIS A 119 0.14 5.77 12.24
CA HIS A 119 -0.47 5.22 13.46
C HIS A 119 -1.95 4.90 13.27
N GLU A 120 -2.73 5.76 12.61
CA GLU A 120 -4.13 5.51 12.29
C GLU A 120 -4.29 4.25 11.42
N LEU A 121 -3.45 4.10 10.39
CA LEU A 121 -3.44 2.91 9.55
C LEU A 121 -3.21 1.65 10.38
N ILE A 122 -2.20 1.63 11.25
CA ILE A 122 -1.92 0.46 12.11
C ILE A 122 -3.07 0.19 13.09
N ASN A 123 -3.61 1.24 13.71
CA ASN A 123 -4.68 1.13 14.70
C ASN A 123 -5.95 0.52 14.09
N ASP A 124 -6.26 0.84 12.83
CA ASP A 124 -7.39 0.26 12.09
C ASP A 124 -7.07 -1.11 11.45
N GLY A 125 -5.90 -1.69 11.74
CA GLY A 125 -5.49 -3.01 11.24
C GLY A 125 -4.85 -3.02 9.86
N GLY A 126 -4.60 -1.83 9.30
CA GLY A 126 -3.78 -1.57 8.13
C GLY A 126 -2.31 -1.91 8.35
N ARG A 127 -1.55 -1.97 7.26
CA ARG A 127 -0.12 -2.32 7.22
C ARG A 127 0.58 -1.26 6.40
N PRO A 128 1.43 -0.44 7.01
CA PRO A 128 2.20 0.55 6.30
C PRO A 128 3.19 -0.15 5.36
N LEU A 129 3.52 0.54 4.28
CA LEU A 129 4.41 0.05 3.24
C LEU A 129 5.82 -0.25 3.77
N TYR A 130 6.28 0.58 4.70
CA TYR A 130 7.55 0.47 5.39
C TYR A 130 7.40 0.93 6.86
N PRO A 131 8.27 0.49 7.78
CA PRO A 131 8.22 0.95 9.17
C PRO A 131 8.67 2.41 9.30
N LEU A 132 8.23 3.07 10.36
CA LEU A 132 8.36 4.52 10.52
C LEU A 132 9.83 5.00 10.56
N ASP A 133 10.75 4.14 11.01
CA ASP A 133 12.19 4.41 11.07
C ASP A 133 12.83 4.56 9.68
N GLN A 134 12.26 3.94 8.65
CA GLN A 134 12.74 4.06 7.26
C GLN A 134 12.26 5.34 6.58
N MET A 135 11.28 6.06 7.16
CA MET A 135 10.70 7.24 6.54
C MET A 135 11.73 8.31 6.20
N GLN A 136 12.69 8.57 7.10
CA GLN A 136 13.71 9.59 6.88
C GLN A 136 14.67 9.21 5.74
N ASP A 137 15.07 7.94 5.66
CA ASP A 137 15.94 7.45 4.60
C ASP A 137 15.25 7.52 3.23
N ILE A 138 13.98 7.10 3.17
CA ILE A 138 13.16 7.18 1.96
C ILE A 138 12.98 8.62 1.47
N HIS A 139 12.83 9.58 2.39
CA HIS A 139 12.76 11.00 2.01
C HIS A 139 14.09 11.55 1.48
N MET A 140 15.22 11.03 1.96
CA MET A 140 16.55 11.47 1.50
C MET A 140 16.96 10.80 0.19
N ASN A 141 16.49 9.57 -0.04
CA ASN A 141 16.93 8.70 -1.13
C ASN A 141 15.75 8.03 -1.88
N PRO A 142 14.72 8.78 -2.34
CA PRO A 142 13.48 8.20 -2.88
C PRO A 142 13.69 7.32 -4.11
N GLU A 143 14.69 7.61 -4.93
CA GLU A 143 15.08 6.83 -6.11
C GLU A 143 15.51 5.39 -5.77
N HIS A 144 16.05 5.15 -4.58
CA HIS A 144 16.40 3.79 -4.13
C HIS A 144 15.18 2.95 -3.75
N TYR A 145 14.02 3.59 -3.60
CA TYR A 145 12.75 2.99 -3.20
C TYR A 145 11.67 3.12 -4.29
N GLU A 146 12.09 3.41 -5.52
CA GLU A 146 11.20 3.65 -6.67
C GLU A 146 10.12 2.57 -6.82
N ASP A 147 10.51 1.30 -6.87
CA ASP A 147 9.58 0.18 -7.04
C ASP A 147 8.51 0.11 -5.95
N VAL A 148 8.88 0.52 -4.73
CA VAL A 148 8.02 0.49 -3.55
C VAL A 148 7.08 1.70 -3.56
N LEU A 149 7.59 2.87 -3.92
CA LEU A 149 6.86 4.14 -3.91
C LEU A 149 5.92 4.32 -5.11
N ARG A 150 6.28 3.73 -6.27
CA ARG A 150 5.61 3.91 -7.56
C ARG A 150 4.10 3.64 -7.53
N PRO A 151 3.57 2.59 -6.88
CA PRO A 151 2.13 2.35 -6.79
C PRO A 151 1.34 3.46 -6.08
N TRP A 152 2.02 4.30 -5.31
CA TRP A 152 1.42 5.36 -4.51
C TRP A 152 1.66 6.75 -5.10
N GLN A 153 2.21 6.85 -6.31
CA GLN A 153 2.44 8.12 -7.00
C GLN A 153 1.20 8.57 -7.78
N GLU A 154 0.94 9.88 -7.76
CA GLU A 154 -0.10 10.50 -8.58
C GLU A 154 0.39 10.82 -10.01
N CYS A 155 1.71 11.01 -10.17
CA CYS A 155 2.36 11.36 -11.43
C CYS A 155 3.41 10.28 -11.75
N PRO A 156 3.34 9.59 -12.90
CA PRO A 156 4.30 8.54 -13.24
C PRO A 156 5.74 9.05 -13.50
N GLU A 157 5.91 10.33 -13.79
CA GLU A 157 7.19 10.95 -14.16
C GLU A 157 8.07 11.32 -12.96
N GLU A 158 7.49 11.52 -11.77
CA GLU A 158 8.21 11.99 -10.58
C GLU A 158 7.92 11.11 -9.36
N ILE A 159 8.96 10.81 -8.59
CA ILE A 159 8.85 10.05 -7.33
C ILE A 159 8.82 11.04 -6.18
N HIS A 160 7.67 11.13 -5.51
CA HIS A 160 7.52 11.92 -4.29
C HIS A 160 7.41 11.00 -3.07
N PRO A 161 8.32 11.12 -2.10
CA PRO A 161 8.24 10.36 -0.83
C PRO A 161 7.23 10.94 0.16
N ASP A 162 6.74 12.16 -0.10
CA ASP A 162 5.78 12.84 0.76
C ASP A 162 4.37 12.22 0.64
N GLY A 163 3.69 12.03 1.79
CA GLY A 163 2.26 11.71 1.83
C GLY A 163 1.91 10.24 1.57
N ILE A 164 2.90 9.34 1.56
CA ILE A 164 2.71 7.91 1.31
C ILE A 164 1.76 7.29 2.35
N PHE A 165 2.05 7.41 3.63
CA PHE A 165 1.19 6.90 4.70
C PHE A 165 -0.19 7.56 4.69
N ASN A 166 -0.27 8.85 4.36
CA ASN A 166 -1.57 9.51 4.19
C ASN A 166 -2.40 8.90 3.04
N ARG A 167 -1.78 8.64 1.88
CA ARG A 167 -2.41 7.96 0.75
C ARG A 167 -2.83 6.53 1.12
N GLN A 168 -1.96 5.78 1.79
CA GLN A 168 -2.27 4.43 2.30
C GLN A 168 -3.46 4.45 3.26
N TRP A 169 -3.48 5.38 4.21
CA TRP A 169 -4.58 5.55 5.16
C TRP A 169 -5.90 5.89 4.46
N CYS A 170 -5.87 6.83 3.51
CA CYS A 170 -7.06 7.18 2.74
C CYS A 170 -7.58 5.98 1.94
N ARG A 171 -6.69 5.24 1.27
CA ARG A 171 -7.04 4.05 0.50
C ARG A 171 -7.64 2.95 1.38
N TRP A 172 -7.07 2.73 2.55
CA TRP A 172 -7.57 1.78 3.53
C TRP A 172 -8.96 2.18 4.04
N ARG A 173 -9.17 3.46 4.37
CA ARG A 173 -10.49 3.96 4.79
C ARG A 173 -11.55 3.81 3.69
N ASP A 174 -11.17 4.04 2.43
CA ASP A 174 -12.07 3.81 1.30
C ASP A 174 -12.43 2.33 1.15
N PHE A 175 -11.48 1.43 1.39
CA PHE A 175 -11.75 0.00 1.51
C PHE A 175 -12.72 -0.31 2.65
N ARG A 176 -12.56 0.25 3.85
CA ARG A 176 -13.49 0.01 4.99
C ARG A 176 -14.92 0.44 4.65
N LYS A 177 -15.07 1.57 3.96
CA LYS A 177 -16.38 2.03 3.45
C LYS A 177 -16.95 1.09 2.40
N TRP A 178 -16.12 0.66 1.46
CA TRP A 178 -16.50 -0.32 0.45
C TRP A 178 -16.92 -1.65 1.07
N GLN A 179 -16.21 -2.11 2.10
CA GLN A 179 -16.50 -3.31 2.87
C GLN A 179 -17.89 -3.24 3.53
N ASN A 180 -18.25 -2.08 4.08
CA ASN A 180 -19.58 -1.82 4.65
C ASN A 180 -20.67 -1.72 3.58
N ASP A 181 -20.40 -1.03 2.46
CA ASP A 181 -21.35 -0.89 1.36
C ASP A 181 -21.80 -2.24 0.80
N ASN A 182 -20.86 -3.17 0.62
CA ASN A 182 -21.15 -4.52 0.12
C ASN A 182 -21.86 -5.42 1.15
N ARG A 183 -21.93 -4.99 2.41
CA ARG A 183 -22.69 -5.63 3.49
C ARG A 183 -23.98 -4.89 3.83
N GLY A 184 -24.29 -3.80 3.12
CA GLY A 184 -25.46 -2.96 3.42
C GLY A 184 -25.40 -2.28 4.79
N ARG A 185 -24.18 -1.98 5.28
CA ARG A 185 -23.95 -1.33 6.57
C ARG A 185 -23.63 0.16 6.38
N ASP A 186 -24.00 0.95 7.38
CA ASP A 186 -23.64 2.36 7.44
C ASP A 186 -22.15 2.54 7.79
N ASP A 187 -21.63 3.73 7.47
CA ASP A 187 -20.29 4.12 7.91
C ASP A 187 -20.30 4.40 9.42
N GLU A 188 -19.28 3.94 10.13
CA GLU A 188 -19.13 4.20 11.57
C GLU A 188 -18.43 5.54 11.83
N ASP A 189 -18.82 6.59 11.11
CA ASP A 189 -18.19 7.91 11.18
C ASP A 189 -18.81 8.86 12.22
N GLY A 190 -19.84 8.39 12.94
CA GLY A 190 -20.57 9.19 13.93
C GLY A 190 -21.50 10.24 13.33
N GLY A 191 -21.73 10.20 12.01
CA GLY A 191 -22.60 11.12 11.29
C GLY A 191 -22.17 12.58 11.42
N TYR A 192 -23.15 13.48 11.40
CA TYR A 192 -22.88 14.91 11.44
C TYR A 192 -22.15 15.36 12.72
N THR A 193 -22.49 14.77 13.86
CA THR A 193 -21.81 15.07 15.14
C THR A 193 -20.35 14.64 15.10
N GLY A 194 -20.06 13.44 14.59
CA GLY A 194 -18.69 12.96 14.38
C GLY A 194 -17.91 13.89 13.45
N TYR A 195 -18.54 14.36 12.37
CA TYR A 195 -17.95 15.33 11.45
C TYR A 195 -17.65 16.69 12.10
N VAL A 196 -18.54 17.21 12.93
CA VAL A 196 -18.32 18.47 13.67
C VAL A 196 -17.11 18.33 14.59
N GLU A 197 -17.00 17.24 15.35
CA GLU A 197 -15.85 17.01 16.23
C GLU A 197 -14.55 16.82 15.45
N TRP A 198 -14.57 16.06 14.35
CA TRP A 198 -13.44 15.95 13.42
C TRP A 198 -13.00 17.31 12.88
N ARG A 199 -13.96 18.20 12.56
CA ARG A 199 -13.64 19.54 12.07
C ARG A 199 -13.01 20.42 13.14
N LYS A 200 -13.52 20.37 14.38
CA LYS A 200 -12.92 21.07 15.52
C LYS A 200 -11.50 20.60 15.77
N ASP A 201 -11.26 19.30 15.74
CA ASP A 201 -9.93 18.73 15.95
C ASP A 201 -8.93 19.21 14.90
N ARG A 202 -9.31 19.13 13.61
CA ARG A 202 -8.49 19.71 12.53
C ARG A 202 -8.20 21.20 12.70
N ILE A 203 -9.17 21.98 13.18
CA ILE A 203 -8.95 23.41 13.42
C ILE A 203 -7.93 23.63 14.54
N ARG A 204 -8.02 22.88 15.64
CA ARG A 204 -7.04 22.94 16.74
C ARG A 204 -5.63 22.61 16.24
N ARG A 205 -5.52 21.69 15.30
CA ARG A 205 -4.25 21.13 14.81
C ARG A 205 -3.58 21.97 13.71
N ASP A 206 -4.37 22.52 12.78
CA ASP A 206 -3.87 23.10 11.53
C ASP A 206 -3.89 24.65 11.53
N TYR A 207 -4.70 25.27 12.39
CA TYR A 207 -4.84 26.72 12.44
C TYR A 207 -4.01 27.33 13.56
N GLY A 208 -3.42 28.50 13.32
CA GLY A 208 -2.74 29.27 14.36
C GLY A 208 -3.68 29.63 15.51
N ARG A 209 -3.15 29.72 16.74
CA ARG A 209 -3.93 29.88 18.00
C ARG A 209 -5.07 30.91 17.90
N LYS A 210 -4.82 32.10 17.34
CA LYS A 210 -5.83 33.17 17.21
C LYS A 210 -6.90 32.86 16.16
N SER A 211 -6.52 32.37 14.98
CA SER A 211 -7.48 32.04 13.92
C SER A 211 -8.27 30.79 14.29
N GLY A 212 -7.61 29.75 14.81
CA GLY A 212 -8.25 28.53 15.30
C GLY A 212 -9.29 28.81 16.38
N ALA A 213 -8.98 29.61 17.40
CA ALA A 213 -9.94 29.99 18.45
C ALA A 213 -11.19 30.69 17.88
N LYS A 214 -11.03 31.55 16.87
CA LYS A 214 -12.15 32.21 16.20
C LYS A 214 -13.06 31.20 15.49
N TYR A 215 -12.49 30.27 14.74
CA TYR A 215 -13.26 29.24 14.02
C TYR A 215 -13.94 28.26 14.98
N LEU A 216 -13.26 27.86 16.05
CA LEU A 216 -13.83 26.99 17.09
C LEU A 216 -15.02 27.65 17.77
N ALA A 217 -14.89 28.91 18.20
CA ALA A 217 -15.98 29.65 18.83
C ALA A 217 -17.18 29.79 17.89
N ALA A 218 -16.96 29.96 16.58
CA ALA A 218 -18.04 30.00 15.60
C ALA A 218 -18.78 28.66 15.50
N ILE A 219 -18.06 27.54 15.45
CA ILE A 219 -18.65 26.19 15.40
C ILE A 219 -19.36 25.84 16.72
N GLU A 220 -18.81 26.26 17.86
CA GLU A 220 -19.41 26.04 19.18
C GLU A 220 -20.68 26.87 19.39
N ALA A 221 -20.72 28.09 18.84
CA ALA A 221 -21.92 28.93 18.85
C ALA A 221 -23.00 28.41 17.90
N ASP A 222 -22.60 27.96 16.71
CA ASP A 222 -23.51 27.40 15.71
C ASP A 222 -22.79 26.38 14.83
N SER A 223 -22.99 25.09 15.11
CA SER A 223 -22.41 24.03 14.30
C SER A 223 -23.00 23.98 12.89
N SER A 224 -24.20 24.55 12.67
CA SER A 224 -24.90 24.50 11.37
C SER A 224 -24.14 25.21 10.24
N CYS A 225 -23.17 26.07 10.58
CA CYS A 225 -22.22 26.63 9.61
C CYS A 225 -21.44 25.53 8.83
N LEU A 226 -21.32 24.32 9.40
CA LEU A 226 -20.68 23.16 8.77
C LEU A 226 -21.66 22.30 7.96
N ARG A 227 -22.95 22.66 7.90
CA ARG A 227 -23.99 21.81 7.31
C ARG A 227 -23.84 21.68 5.79
N SER A 228 -23.55 22.78 5.11
CA SER A 228 -23.32 22.77 3.65
C SER A 228 -22.18 21.81 3.27
N ASP A 229 -21.04 21.94 3.94
CA ASP A 229 -19.86 21.08 3.70
C ASP A 229 -20.15 19.60 4.04
N TRP A 230 -20.96 19.36 5.07
CA TRP A 230 -21.40 18.01 5.42
C TRP A 230 -22.31 17.41 4.34
N ASP A 231 -23.31 18.15 3.89
CA ASP A 231 -24.28 17.68 2.90
C ASP A 231 -23.59 17.41 1.54
N GLU A 232 -22.58 18.21 1.16
CA GLU A 232 -21.74 17.93 -0.01
C GLU A 232 -20.97 16.61 0.15
N ARG A 233 -20.34 16.40 1.31
CA ARG A 233 -19.62 15.15 1.62
C ARG A 233 -20.53 13.94 1.61
N GLN A 234 -21.75 14.06 2.14
CA GLN A 234 -22.75 13.00 2.09
C GLN A 234 -23.19 12.70 0.65
N SER A 235 -23.39 13.74 -0.16
CA SER A 235 -23.73 13.58 -1.57
C SER A 235 -22.64 12.85 -2.35
N LEU A 236 -21.36 13.19 -2.13
CA LEU A 236 -20.22 12.47 -2.71
C LEU A 236 -20.16 11.02 -2.21
N ARG A 237 -20.39 10.79 -0.91
CA ARG A 237 -20.39 9.46 -0.32
C ARG A 237 -21.47 8.56 -0.89
N GLU A 238 -22.69 9.08 -1.06
CA GLU A 238 -23.79 8.36 -1.72
C GLU A 238 -23.47 8.04 -3.17
N ARG A 239 -22.86 8.98 -3.90
CA ARG A 239 -22.41 8.75 -5.27
C ARG A 239 -21.39 7.61 -5.33
N HIS A 240 -20.41 7.59 -4.43
CA HIS A 240 -19.43 6.50 -4.32
C HIS A 240 -20.11 5.16 -4.01
N ARG A 241 -21.05 5.13 -3.06
CA ARG A 241 -21.82 3.91 -2.71
C ARG A 241 -22.54 3.32 -3.92
N ARG A 242 -23.10 4.18 -4.78
CA ARG A 242 -23.82 3.76 -5.99
C ARG A 242 -22.88 3.27 -7.09
N LEU A 243 -21.74 3.95 -7.28
CA LEU A 243 -20.84 3.71 -8.41
C LEU A 243 -19.77 2.64 -8.15
N TYR A 244 -19.37 2.46 -6.89
CA TYR A 244 -18.15 1.70 -6.55
C TYR A 244 -18.41 0.47 -5.69
N ARG A 245 -19.68 0.07 -5.52
CA ARG A 245 -20.04 -1.23 -4.93
C ARG A 245 -19.85 -2.39 -5.91
N GLU A 246 -19.83 -3.60 -5.38
CA GLU A 246 -19.82 -4.81 -6.21
C GLU A 246 -21.08 -4.85 -7.08
N HIS A 247 -20.89 -5.11 -8.37
CA HIS A 247 -22.00 -5.14 -9.32
C HIS A 247 -22.76 -6.47 -9.22
N ASN A 248 -24.06 -6.44 -9.49
CA ASN A 248 -24.91 -7.62 -9.59
C ASN A 248 -24.89 -8.52 -8.33
N CYS A 249 -24.67 -7.93 -7.15
CA CYS A 249 -24.74 -8.64 -5.88
C CYS A 249 -26.02 -8.26 -5.13
N ASN A 250 -26.83 -9.26 -4.79
CA ASN A 250 -28.03 -9.13 -3.99
C ASN A 250 -27.75 -9.60 -2.55
N GLY A 251 -26.84 -8.90 -1.88
CA GLY A 251 -26.47 -9.16 -0.49
C GLY A 251 -25.09 -9.82 -0.32
N PHE A 252 -24.81 -10.21 0.92
CA PHE A 252 -23.48 -10.62 1.35
C PHE A 252 -22.97 -11.90 0.68
N ASP A 253 -23.84 -12.90 0.46
CA ASP A 253 -23.42 -14.18 -0.15
C ASP A 253 -22.95 -13.99 -1.60
N ASP A 254 -23.67 -13.18 -2.38
CA ASP A 254 -23.27 -12.84 -3.75
C ASP A 254 -21.94 -12.08 -3.77
N TYR A 255 -21.79 -11.14 -2.84
CA TYR A 255 -20.56 -10.39 -2.66
C TYR A 255 -19.37 -11.31 -2.31
N ALA A 256 -19.54 -12.21 -1.34
CA ALA A 256 -18.50 -13.16 -0.96
C ALA A 256 -18.12 -14.09 -2.12
N ALA A 257 -19.09 -14.50 -2.93
CA ALA A 257 -18.83 -15.26 -4.15
C ALA A 257 -18.10 -14.41 -5.21
N ALA A 258 -18.44 -13.13 -5.37
CA ALA A 258 -17.78 -12.21 -6.29
C ALA A 258 -16.31 -11.98 -5.91
N VAL A 259 -16.02 -11.76 -4.63
CA VAL A 259 -14.66 -11.63 -4.09
C VAL A 259 -13.82 -12.87 -4.42
N LYS A 260 -14.36 -14.07 -4.19
CA LYS A 260 -13.68 -15.34 -4.53
C LYS A 260 -13.41 -15.47 -6.03
N ARG A 261 -14.41 -15.17 -6.87
CA ARG A 261 -14.25 -15.23 -8.34
C ARG A 261 -13.18 -14.25 -8.82
N ARG A 262 -13.19 -13.01 -8.30
CA ARG A 262 -12.20 -11.99 -8.66
C ARG A 262 -10.80 -12.44 -8.28
N LEU A 263 -10.59 -12.81 -7.04
CA LEU A 263 -9.29 -13.25 -6.54
C LEU A 263 -8.76 -14.45 -7.34
N ALA A 264 -9.63 -15.41 -7.69
CA ALA A 264 -9.25 -16.53 -8.55
C ALA A 264 -8.81 -16.09 -9.96
N ARG A 265 -9.47 -15.09 -10.57
CA ARG A 265 -9.03 -14.53 -11.87
C ARG A 265 -7.65 -13.87 -11.78
N HIS A 266 -7.33 -13.31 -10.62
CA HIS A 266 -6.03 -12.70 -10.31
C HIS A 266 -5.01 -13.69 -9.71
N GLY A 267 -5.26 -15.00 -9.84
CA GLY A 267 -4.31 -16.06 -9.45
C GLY A 267 -4.25 -16.39 -7.95
N PHE A 268 -5.11 -15.79 -7.14
CA PHE A 268 -5.17 -16.08 -5.71
C PHE A 268 -6.04 -17.32 -5.45
N ILE A 269 -5.42 -18.42 -5.01
CA ILE A 269 -6.04 -19.75 -4.85
C ILE A 269 -6.28 -20.18 -3.39
N GLN A 270 -5.80 -19.40 -2.42
CA GLN A 270 -5.92 -19.75 -1.01
C GLN A 270 -7.39 -19.70 -0.56
N GLN A 271 -7.78 -20.66 0.28
CA GLN A 271 -9.13 -20.70 0.82
C GLN A 271 -9.32 -19.68 1.95
N PHE A 272 -10.47 -19.02 1.94
CA PHE A 272 -10.89 -18.09 2.99
C PHE A 272 -12.42 -18.00 3.02
N LYS A 273 -12.96 -17.45 4.11
CA LYS A 273 -14.38 -17.19 4.27
C LYS A 273 -14.55 -15.81 4.89
N LEU A 274 -15.24 -14.92 4.18
CA LEU A 274 -15.58 -13.59 4.70
C LEU A 274 -16.61 -13.73 5.83
N ASP A 275 -16.55 -12.79 6.77
CA ASP A 275 -17.59 -12.60 7.79
C ASP A 275 -18.52 -11.45 7.38
N GLU A 276 -19.82 -11.65 7.60
CA GLU A 276 -20.86 -10.65 7.34
C GLU A 276 -20.74 -9.45 8.30
N ASP A 277 -20.13 -9.66 9.45
CA ASP A 277 -19.72 -8.60 10.36
C ASP A 277 -18.20 -8.34 10.21
N PRO A 278 -17.79 -7.20 9.62
CA PRO A 278 -16.39 -6.86 9.45
C PRO A 278 -15.59 -6.86 10.76
N LYS A 279 -16.25 -6.65 11.90
CA LYS A 279 -15.61 -6.62 13.22
C LYS A 279 -15.24 -8.01 13.74
N LYS A 280 -15.88 -9.05 13.22
CA LYS A 280 -15.61 -10.46 13.56
C LYS A 280 -14.61 -11.10 12.61
N GLN A 281 -14.36 -10.46 11.47
CA GLN A 281 -13.43 -10.96 10.48
C GLN A 281 -11.99 -10.87 11.00
N ASP A 282 -11.23 -11.95 10.83
CA ASP A 282 -9.83 -11.96 11.25
C ASP A 282 -8.96 -11.06 10.36
N LYS A 283 -7.76 -10.76 10.85
CA LYS A 283 -6.83 -9.85 10.15
C LYS A 283 -6.44 -10.38 8.78
N LEU A 284 -6.12 -11.66 8.64
CA LEU A 284 -5.68 -12.22 7.36
C LEU A 284 -6.81 -12.16 6.34
N THR A 285 -8.02 -12.58 6.73
CA THR A 285 -9.20 -12.52 5.85
C THR A 285 -9.52 -11.08 5.44
N THR A 286 -9.34 -10.10 6.35
CA THR A 286 -9.49 -8.67 6.02
C THR A 286 -8.48 -8.19 4.97
N TRP A 287 -7.23 -8.65 5.05
CA TRP A 287 -6.22 -8.36 4.02
C TRP A 287 -6.51 -9.03 2.68
N ILE A 288 -7.04 -10.25 2.70
CA ILE A 288 -7.49 -10.94 1.48
C ILE A 288 -8.65 -10.18 0.84
N GLU A 289 -9.59 -9.67 1.63
CA GLU A 289 -10.67 -8.83 1.14
C GLU A 289 -10.16 -7.49 0.58
N TYR A 290 -9.17 -6.87 1.25
CA TYR A 290 -8.50 -5.66 0.74
C TYR A 290 -7.79 -5.91 -0.59
N LEU A 291 -7.12 -7.05 -0.76
CA LEU A 291 -6.55 -7.44 -2.05
C LEU A 291 -7.64 -7.54 -3.14
N SER A 292 -8.81 -8.10 -2.80
CA SER A 292 -9.94 -8.16 -3.73
C SER A 292 -10.47 -6.77 -4.10
N TYR A 293 -10.45 -5.83 -3.15
CA TYR A 293 -10.78 -4.43 -3.39
C TYR A 293 -9.79 -3.76 -4.35
N GLU A 294 -8.49 -3.99 -4.19
CA GLU A 294 -7.49 -3.46 -5.13
C GLU A 294 -7.61 -4.08 -6.52
N CYS A 295 -7.85 -5.40 -6.61
CA CYS A 295 -8.17 -6.07 -7.87
C CYS A 295 -9.45 -5.51 -8.51
N TRP A 296 -10.44 -5.08 -7.73
CA TRP A 296 -11.68 -4.48 -8.26
C TRP A 296 -11.39 -3.16 -8.95
N TRP A 297 -10.54 -2.32 -8.32
CA TRP A 297 -10.11 -1.06 -8.93
C TRP A 297 -9.28 -1.30 -10.18
N LEU A 298 -8.38 -2.29 -10.16
CA LEU A 298 -7.62 -2.68 -11.34
C LEU A 298 -8.55 -3.10 -12.48
N ASP A 299 -9.48 -4.02 -12.24
CA ASP A 299 -10.47 -4.47 -13.23
C ASP A 299 -11.26 -3.28 -13.81
N LYS A 300 -11.68 -2.35 -12.96
CA LYS A 300 -12.42 -1.14 -13.35
C LYS A 300 -11.56 -0.23 -14.24
N TYR A 301 -10.34 0.10 -13.83
CA TYR A 301 -9.46 0.99 -14.57
C TYR A 301 -9.06 0.38 -15.91
N THR A 302 -8.74 -0.90 -15.95
CA THR A 302 -8.47 -1.62 -17.21
C THR A 302 -9.67 -1.52 -18.14
N SER A 303 -10.88 -1.77 -17.64
CA SER A 303 -12.10 -1.65 -18.47
C SER A 303 -12.37 -0.22 -18.94
N ASP A 304 -12.10 0.79 -18.11
CA ASP A 304 -12.25 2.20 -18.49
C ASP A 304 -11.24 2.61 -19.57
N ILE A 305 -9.98 2.15 -19.47
CA ILE A 305 -8.94 2.37 -20.49
C ILE A 305 -9.36 1.73 -21.81
N GLU A 306 -9.70 0.45 -21.82
CA GLU A 306 -10.15 -0.29 -23.02
C GLU A 306 -11.36 0.39 -23.69
N ARG A 307 -12.28 0.93 -22.90
CA ARG A 307 -13.48 1.62 -23.41
C ARG A 307 -13.16 3.00 -24.02
N LEU A 308 -12.16 3.70 -23.48
CA LEU A 308 -11.82 5.08 -23.87
C LEU A 308 -10.74 5.14 -24.96
N GLU A 309 -9.93 4.10 -25.10
CA GLU A 309 -8.84 3.99 -26.10
C GLU A 309 -9.29 4.38 -27.52
N PRO A 310 -10.43 3.90 -28.07
CA PRO A 310 -10.83 4.28 -29.42
C PRO A 310 -11.13 5.79 -29.59
N HIS A 311 -11.60 6.45 -28.53
CA HIS A 311 -11.90 7.88 -28.56
C HIS A 311 -10.62 8.71 -28.43
N HIS A 312 -9.71 8.27 -27.56
CA HIS A 312 -8.39 8.87 -27.41
C HIS A 312 -7.60 8.81 -28.73
N ASP A 313 -7.53 7.64 -29.36
CA ASP A 313 -6.77 7.44 -30.60
C ASP A 313 -7.31 8.28 -31.74
N LYS A 314 -8.64 8.43 -31.82
CA LYS A 314 -9.28 9.30 -32.81
C LYS A 314 -8.92 10.77 -32.59
N GLY A 315 -8.90 11.23 -31.33
CA GLY A 315 -8.58 12.62 -30.97
C GLY A 315 -7.09 12.96 -31.15
N TRP A 316 -6.19 11.97 -31.11
CA TRP A 316 -4.76 12.16 -31.33
C TRP A 316 -4.33 12.16 -32.80
N GLN A 317 -5.22 11.78 -33.73
CA GLN A 317 -4.94 11.79 -35.17
C GLN A 317 -5.34 13.11 -35.85
N GLU A 318 -5.95 14.06 -35.13
CA GLU A 318 -6.33 15.41 -35.60
C GLU A 318 -5.32 16.48 -35.17
#